data_AF-A0A1T1DFY3-F1
#
_entry.id   AF-A0A1T1DFY3-F1
#
_cell.length_a   1.000
_cell.length_b   1.000
_cell.length_c   1.000
_cell.angle_alpha   90.00
_cell.angle_beta   90.00
_cell.angle_gamma   90.00
#
_symmetry.space_group_name_H-M   'P 1'
#
loop_
_entity.id
_entity.type
_entity.pdbx_description
1 polymer ?
#
loop_
_entity_poly.entity_id
_entity_poly.type
_entity_poly.pdbx_seq_one_letter_code
_entity_poly.pdbx_strand_id
1 'polypeptide(L)' 'MSEEGYLNSRTTLKVCQRCGQTFGCGAAFYSCECFSVNLSSEVRNQIKENYDDCICILCLKELERSKKKE' A
#
# COMPACT_ATOMS: atom_id res chain seq x y z
N MET A 1 18.43 15.40 -23.20
CA MET A 1 17.01 15.48 -23.57
C MET A 1 16.33 14.29 -22.92
N SER A 2 15.55 14.61 -21.89
CA SER A 2 14.51 13.85 -21.18
C SER A 2 14.47 12.32 -21.35
N GLU A 3 15.23 11.61 -20.52
CA GLU A 3 14.89 10.25 -20.09
C GLU A 3 13.93 10.35 -18.90
N GLU A 4 12.74 10.89 -19.17
CA GLU A 4 11.64 10.95 -18.22
C GLU A 4 11.14 9.52 -17.95
N GLY A 5 11.61 8.96 -16.83
CA GLY A 5 10.78 8.21 -15.90
C GLY A 5 9.86 7.16 -16.51
N TYR A 6 10.44 6.10 -17.07
CA TYR A 6 9.72 4.86 -17.36
C TYR A 6 9.36 4.18 -16.02
N LEU A 7 8.33 4.70 -15.36
CA LEU A 7 7.83 4.21 -14.08
C LEU A 7 7.17 2.83 -14.32
N ASN A 8 7.99 1.79 -14.22
CA ASN A 8 7.67 0.39 -13.98
C ASN A 8 6.33 -0.13 -14.55
N SER A 9 6.37 -0.72 -15.74
CA SER A 9 5.25 -1.40 -16.42
C SER A 9 4.66 -2.65 -15.71
N ARG A 10 4.84 -2.78 -14.38
CA ARG A 10 4.35 -3.90 -13.55
C ARG A 10 3.55 -3.43 -12.32
N THR A 11 3.00 -2.23 -12.36
CA THR A 11 2.12 -1.69 -11.32
C THR A 11 0.88 -1.07 -11.96
N THR A 12 -0.29 -1.27 -11.35
CA THR A 12 -1.56 -0.69 -11.78
C THR A 12 -1.82 0.56 -10.96
N LEU A 13 -2.21 1.68 -11.56
CA LEU A 13 -2.61 2.85 -10.78
C LEU A 13 -3.93 2.57 -10.05
N LYS A 14 -3.91 2.63 -8.71
CA LYS A 14 -5.08 2.49 -7.84
C LYS A 14 -5.19 3.68 -6.89
N VAL A 15 -6.40 3.95 -6.41
CA VAL A 15 -6.66 4.99 -5.42
C VAL A 15 -6.68 4.36 -4.02
N CYS A 16 -5.89 4.90 -3.11
CA CYS A 16 -5.85 4.41 -1.73
C CYS A 16 -7.16 4.72 -0.99
N GLN A 17 -7.82 3.70 -0.44
CA GLN A 17 -9.06 3.87 0.34
C GLN A 17 -8.88 4.67 1.64
N ARG A 18 -7.66 4.76 2.19
CA ARG A 18 -7.38 5.49 3.44
C ARG A 18 -7.10 6.98 3.21
N CYS A 19 -6.25 7.33 2.24
CA CYS A 19 -5.82 8.71 2.02
C CYS A 19 -6.32 9.34 0.72
N GLY A 20 -6.97 8.57 -0.16
CA GLY A 20 -7.47 9.05 -1.46
C GLY A 20 -6.39 9.32 -2.50
N GLN A 21 -5.12 9.01 -2.22
CA GLN A 21 -4.02 9.25 -3.15
C GLN A 21 -3.90 8.14 -4.20
N THR A 22 -3.61 8.52 -5.45
CA THR A 22 -3.30 7.58 -6.52
C THR A 22 -1.88 7.04 -6.34
N PHE A 23 -1.71 5.72 -6.38
CA PHE A 23 -0.41 5.05 -6.24
C PHE A 23 -0.29 3.85 -7.17
N GLY A 24 0.95 3.46 -7.47
CA GLY A 24 1.25 2.23 -8.21
C GLY A 24 1.05 1.00 -7.33
N CYS A 25 0.03 0.20 -7.63
CA CYS A 25 -0.26 -1.06 -6.97
C CYS A 25 0.31 -2.24 -7.78
N GLY A 26 1.35 -2.89 -7.26
CA GLY A 26 1.93 -4.11 -7.85
C GLY A 26 1.22 -5.41 -7.45
N ALA A 27 0.05 -5.34 -6.80
CA ALA A 27 -0.61 -6.51 -6.22
C ALA A 27 -0.99 -7.55 -7.29
N ALA A 28 -1.41 -7.10 -8.48
CA ALA A 28 -1.74 -7.96 -9.60
C ALA A 28 -0.54 -8.79 -10.11
N PHE A 29 0.69 -8.32 -9.89
CA PHE A 29 1.92 -8.97 -10.31
C PHE A 29 2.71 -9.56 -9.13
N TYR A 30 2.11 -9.62 -7.93
CA TYR A 30 2.78 -10.01 -6.69
C TYR A 30 4.10 -9.23 -6.43
N SER A 31 4.21 -8.03 -6.99
CA SER A 31 5.41 -7.20 -6.99
C SER A 31 5.27 -5.96 -6.10
N CYS A 32 4.17 -5.86 -5.33
CA CYS A 32 3.93 -4.70 -4.49
C CYS A 32 4.81 -4.75 -3.23
N GLU A 33 5.45 -3.62 -2.92
CA GLU A 33 6.21 -3.44 -1.69
C GLU A 33 5.38 -3.64 -0.42
N CYS A 34 4.04 -3.56 -0.50
CA CYS A 34 3.17 -3.83 0.65
C CYS A 34 3.33 -5.26 1.21
N PHE A 35 3.69 -6.23 0.37
CA PHE A 35 3.91 -7.62 0.82
C PHE A 35 5.20 -7.79 1.62
N SER A 36 6.18 -6.89 1.43
CA SER A 36 7.42 -6.88 2.19
C SER A 36 7.26 -6.20 3.55
N VAL A 37 6.16 -5.46 3.76
CA VAL A 37 5.86 -4.87 5.06
C VAL A 37 5.46 -5.96 6.03
N ASN A 38 6.23 -6.07 7.11
CA ASN A 38 5.85 -6.88 8.25
C ASN A 38 4.76 -6.12 9.03
N LEU A 39 3.51 -6.53 8.83
CA LEU A 39 2.37 -6.05 9.60
C LEU A 39 2.05 -7.04 10.72
N SER A 40 1.72 -6.51 11.88
CA SER A 40 1.17 -7.29 12.98
C SER A 40 -0.20 -7.86 12.60
N SER A 41 -0.56 -9.04 13.12
CA SER A 41 -1.84 -9.70 12.83
C SER A 41 -3.05 -8.80 13.09
N GLU A 42 -2.97 -7.97 14.13
CA GLU A 42 -4.02 -7.03 14.48
C GLU A 42 -4.20 -5.92 13.43
N VAL A 43 -3.11 -5.37 12.88
CA VAL A 43 -3.18 -4.38 11.80
C VAL A 43 -3.70 -5.01 10.53
N ARG A 44 -3.31 -6.25 10.25
CA ARG A 44 -3.81 -6.99 9.10
C ARG A 44 -5.32 -7.24 9.19
N ASN A 45 -5.82 -7.63 10.36
CA ASN A 45 -7.26 -7.79 10.59
C ASN A 45 -8.00 -6.46 10.46
N GLN A 46 -7.52 -5.39 11.11
CA GLN A 46 -8.14 -4.07 10.95
C GLN A 46 -8.19 -3.63 9.49
N ILE A 47 -7.12 -3.83 8.72
CA ILE A 47 -7.13 -3.47 7.30
C ILE A 47 -8.21 -4.26 6.57
N LYS A 48 -8.29 -5.57 6.80
CA LYS A 48 -9.30 -6.45 6.20
C LYS A 48 -10.73 -6.10 6.61
N GLU A 49 -10.93 -5.59 7.82
CA GLU A 49 -12.26 -5.22 8.34
C GLU A 49 -12.68 -3.80 7.93
N ASN A 50 -11.73 -2.87 7.77
CA ASN A 50 -12.00 -1.46 7.49
C ASN A 50 -11.86 -1.09 6.00
N TYR A 51 -11.09 -1.85 5.22
CA TYR A 51 -10.80 -1.55 3.83
C TYR A 51 -10.98 -2.79 2.94
N ASP A 52 -11.83 -2.66 1.93
CA ASP A 52 -12.11 -3.73 0.97
C ASP A 52 -11.10 -3.75 -0.20
N ASP A 53 -10.43 -2.62 -0.47
CA ASP A 53 -9.41 -2.48 -1.53
C ASP A 53 -8.02 -2.10 -0.98
N CYS A 54 -7.05 -1.96 -1.88
CA CYS A 54 -5.64 -1.72 -1.58
C CYS A 54 -5.42 -0.32 -0.98
N ILE A 55 -4.56 -0.27 0.04
CA ILE A 55 -4.04 0.98 0.59
C ILE A 55 -2.56 1.14 0.23
N CYS A 56 -2.09 2.39 0.15
CA CYS A 56 -0.71 2.67 -0.21
C CYS A 56 0.27 2.26 0.90
N ILE A 57 1.54 2.07 0.54
CA ILE A 57 2.61 1.68 1.46
C ILE A 57 2.77 2.63 2.64
N LEU A 58 2.54 3.94 2.42
CA LEU A 58 2.63 4.97 3.45
C LEU A 58 1.55 4.76 4.51
N CYS A 59 0.31 4.55 4.07
CA CYS A 59 -0.82 4.23 4.93
C CYS A 59 -0.62 2.91 5.67
N LEU A 60 -0.12 1.87 5.01
CA LEU A 60 0.24 0.59 5.65
C LEU A 60 1.22 0.80 6.82
N LYS A 61 2.34 1.48 6.55
CA LYS A 61 3.37 1.75 7.57
C LYS A 61 2.86 2.64 8.69
N GLU A 62 1.97 3.57 8.39
CA GLU A 62 1.36 4.43 9.39
C GLU A 62 0.39 3.66 10.29
N LEU A 63 -0.44 2.74 9.77
CA LEU A 63 -1.29 1.88 10.60
C LEU A 63 -0.46 1.05 11.59
N GLU A 64 0.63 0.46 11.10
CA GLU A 64 1.54 -0.32 11.95
C GLU A 64 2.21 0.55 13.03
N ARG A 65 2.60 1.78 12.69
CA ARG A 65 3.14 2.72 13.68
C ARG A 65 2.09 3.19 14.69
N SER A 66 0.86 3.45 14.25
CA SER A 66 -0.24 3.89 15.11
C SER A 66 -0.58 2.84 16.17
N LYS A 67 -0.46 1.54 15.87
CA LYS A 67 -0.69 0.47 16.85
C LYS A 67 0.36 0.38 17.96
N LYS A 68 1.58 0.84 17.74
CA LYS A 68 2.63 0.82 18.78
C LYS A 68 2.50 1.92 19.83
N LYS A 69 1.43 2.71 19.79
CA LYS A 69 1.27 3.91 20.63
C LYS A 69 0.18 3.80 21.69
N GLU A 70 -0.30 2.59 21.98
CA GLU A 70 -1.22 2.29 23.09
C GLU A 70 -0.52 1.47 24.17
#